data_AF-A0A356A1X4-F1
#
_entry.id   AF-A0A356A1X4-F1
#
_cell.length_a   1.000
_cell.length_b   1.000
_cell.length_c   1.000
_cell.angle_alpha   90.00
_cell.angle_beta   90.00
_cell.angle_gamma   90.00
#
_symmetry.space_group_name_H-M   'P 1'
#
loop_
_entity.id
_entity.type
_entity.pdbx_description
1 polymer ?
#
loop_
_entity_poly.entity_id
_entity_poly.type
_entity_poly.pdbx_seq_one_letter_code
_entity_poly.pdbx_strand_id
1 'polypeptide(L)'
;MNLLESLNPKQREAVEVPAEHALILAGAGSGKTRVLTTRIAWLLANSKAYPSQILAVTFTNKAAREMKARLEAMLGTDISSMWVGTFHAIAHRLLRAHAVEAGLPKAFQIIDQSDQLSLIKRIMKEAGINTDENDPKAVQAAINHSKEHGLRASDLSAGFGKFETMRGVYAAYEGRCRREGLVDFAELLLACVDLLEKNPLLREHYANRFKFILVDEFQDTNALQYRWIKMLSLPTKHTSAVFCVGDDDQSIYAFRGARVGNMADFVNEYQVRHIVKLEQNYRSTSHILNAANAVISHNKDRMGKNLWTSAGKGDPVALYHAGDDREEALSIVQEIMSRRRSGTRYSDCAVLYRNNAQSRIIEQLLTVNAVPYRIYGGLRFFDRQEVK
;
A
#
# COMPACT_ATOMS: atom_id res chain seq x y z
N MET A 1 -19.12 -4.64 25.79
CA MET A 1 -17.68 -4.32 25.63
C MET A 1 -17.60 -2.87 25.17
N ASN A 2 -16.97 -1.98 25.95
CA ASN A 2 -16.90 -0.57 25.58
C ASN A 2 -15.73 -0.36 24.61
N LEU A 3 -16.02 -0.34 23.30
CA LEU A 3 -15.03 -0.24 22.23
C LEU A 3 -14.11 0.99 22.35
N LEU A 4 -14.56 2.02 23.09
CA LEU A 4 -13.90 3.32 23.17
C LEU A 4 -13.02 3.51 24.42
N GLU A 5 -13.21 2.69 25.47
CA GLU A 5 -12.54 2.87 26.77
C GLU A 5 -11.01 2.87 26.69
N SER A 6 -10.49 2.14 25.70
CA SER A 6 -9.06 1.93 25.55
C SER A 6 -8.38 2.95 24.61
N LEU A 7 -9.14 3.88 24.03
CA LEU A 7 -8.69 4.90 23.09
C LEU A 7 -8.33 6.21 23.82
N ASN A 8 -7.30 6.92 23.34
CA ASN A 8 -7.07 8.29 23.78
C ASN A 8 -8.13 9.25 23.19
N PRO A 9 -8.23 10.50 23.68
CA PRO A 9 -9.24 11.45 23.19
C PRO A 9 -9.24 11.68 21.68
N LYS A 10 -8.06 11.75 21.04
CA LYS A 10 -7.93 11.97 19.58
C LYS A 10 -8.30 10.73 18.76
N GLN A 11 -7.96 9.54 19.24
CA GLN A 11 -8.38 8.28 18.63
C GLN A 11 -9.90 8.10 18.76
N ARG A 12 -10.47 8.48 19.90
CA ARG A 12 -11.92 8.47 20.13
C ARG A 12 -12.62 9.45 19.20
N GLU A 13 -12.14 10.68 19.09
CA GLU A 13 -12.60 11.69 18.12
C GLU A 13 -12.62 11.13 16.69
N ALA A 14 -11.53 10.47 16.27
CA ALA A 14 -11.46 9.82 14.95
C ALA A 14 -12.46 8.67 14.77
N VAL A 15 -12.75 7.88 15.81
CA VAL A 15 -13.71 6.77 15.76
C VAL A 15 -15.15 7.27 15.75
N GLU A 16 -15.44 8.36 16.43
CA GLU A 16 -16.80 8.91 16.61
C GLU A 16 -17.20 9.91 15.50
N VAL A 17 -16.33 10.19 14.52
CA VAL A 17 -16.64 11.09 13.40
C VAL A 17 -18.02 10.74 12.80
N PRO A 18 -18.85 11.73 12.45
CA PRO A 18 -20.13 11.50 11.77
C PRO A 18 -19.98 10.71 10.45
N ALA A 19 -21.10 10.39 9.81
CA ALA A 19 -21.10 9.75 8.48
C ALA A 19 -20.72 10.77 7.38
N GLU A 20 -19.51 11.31 7.48
CA GLU A 20 -18.94 12.34 6.61
C GLU A 20 -17.53 11.93 6.17
N HIS A 21 -16.99 12.64 5.16
CA HIS A 21 -15.61 12.43 4.73
C HIS A 21 -14.64 12.89 5.82
N ALA A 22 -13.63 12.07 6.10
CA ALA A 22 -12.66 12.30 7.16
C ALA A 22 -11.26 11.86 6.74
N LEU A 23 -10.27 12.67 7.12
CA LEU A 23 -8.86 12.36 6.98
C LEU A 23 -8.22 12.22 8.36
N ILE A 24 -7.67 11.06 8.65
CA ILE A 24 -6.94 10.80 9.89
C ILE A 24 -5.45 10.83 9.58
N LEU A 25 -4.80 11.93 9.96
CA LEU A 25 -3.36 12.12 9.85
C LEU A 25 -2.69 11.46 11.03
N ALA A 26 -2.20 10.26 10.83
CA ALA A 26 -1.82 9.38 11.92
C ALA A 26 -0.34 9.02 11.85
N GLY A 27 0.43 9.61 12.76
CA GLY A 27 1.86 9.42 12.87
C GLY A 27 2.30 7.96 13.00
N ALA A 28 3.58 7.68 12.76
CA ALA A 28 4.19 6.40 13.07
C ALA A 28 3.85 5.98 14.51
N GLY A 29 3.39 4.74 14.71
CA GLY A 29 3.10 4.22 16.05
C GLY A 29 1.91 4.87 16.79
N SER A 30 1.09 5.69 16.12
CA SER A 30 -0.06 6.38 16.73
C SER A 30 -1.35 5.55 16.86
N GLY A 31 -1.35 4.33 16.31
CA GLY A 31 -2.50 3.43 16.34
C GLY A 31 -3.41 3.49 15.11
N LYS A 32 -2.91 3.86 13.91
CA LYS A 32 -3.61 3.83 12.60
C LYS A 32 -4.62 2.68 12.46
N THR A 33 -4.12 1.45 12.43
CA THR A 33 -4.92 0.23 12.25
C THR A 33 -5.95 0.04 13.36
N ARG A 34 -5.63 0.46 14.60
CA ARG A 34 -6.55 0.37 15.74
C ARG A 34 -7.73 1.32 15.57
N VAL A 35 -7.48 2.56 15.16
CA VAL A 35 -8.55 3.53 14.88
C VAL A 35 -9.45 3.03 13.75
N LEU A 36 -8.87 2.55 12.65
CA LEU A 36 -9.63 2.06 11.50
C LEU A 36 -10.52 0.85 11.87
N THR A 37 -9.96 -0.15 12.55
CA THR A 37 -10.73 -1.34 12.99
C THR A 37 -11.79 -0.98 14.03
N THR A 38 -11.47 -0.13 14.99
CA THR A 38 -12.43 0.30 16.02
C THR A 38 -13.54 1.14 15.43
N ARG A 39 -13.25 1.96 14.40
CA ARG A 39 -14.26 2.72 13.66
C ARG A 39 -15.28 1.80 12.99
N ILE A 40 -14.82 0.76 12.29
CA ILE A 40 -15.72 -0.24 11.67
C ILE A 40 -16.56 -0.92 12.74
N ALA A 41 -15.93 -1.39 13.83
CA ALA A 41 -16.65 -2.06 14.90
C ALA A 41 -17.69 -1.15 15.56
N TRP A 42 -17.34 0.12 15.79
CA TRP A 42 -18.22 1.12 16.37
C TRP A 42 -19.42 1.44 15.46
N LEU A 43 -19.20 1.56 14.14
CA LEU A 43 -20.28 1.78 13.17
C LEU A 43 -21.31 0.65 13.20
N LEU A 44 -20.85 -0.60 13.27
CA LEU A 44 -21.70 -1.77 13.34
C LEU A 44 -22.42 -1.87 14.69
N ALA A 45 -21.69 -1.74 15.80
CA ALA A 45 -22.24 -1.84 17.15
C ALA A 45 -23.29 -0.76 17.45
N ASN A 46 -23.16 0.42 16.87
CA ASN A 46 -24.11 1.53 17.03
C ASN A 46 -25.18 1.58 15.93
N SER A 47 -25.37 0.51 15.16
CA SER A 47 -26.37 0.41 14.09
C SER A 47 -26.30 1.55 13.06
N LYS A 48 -25.09 2.06 12.81
CA LYS A 48 -24.84 3.10 11.80
C LYS A 48 -24.61 2.52 10.40
N ALA A 49 -24.26 1.23 10.32
CA ALA A 49 -24.01 0.53 9.07
C ALA A 49 -24.42 -0.95 9.19
N TYR A 50 -24.80 -1.55 8.06
CA TYR A 50 -24.78 -3.01 7.90
C TYR A 50 -23.41 -3.48 7.39
N PRO A 51 -22.97 -4.71 7.71
CA PRO A 51 -21.69 -5.24 7.22
C PRO A 51 -21.53 -5.14 5.69
N SER A 52 -22.60 -5.40 4.93
CA SER A 52 -22.62 -5.30 3.47
C SER A 52 -22.38 -3.90 2.90
N GLN A 53 -22.51 -2.86 3.75
CA GLN A 53 -22.30 -1.45 3.40
C GLN A 53 -20.88 -0.95 3.67
N ILE A 54 -20.00 -1.81 4.21
CA ILE A 54 -18.63 -1.45 4.56
C ILE A 54 -17.64 -2.00 3.52
N LEU A 55 -16.84 -1.09 2.99
CA LEU A 55 -15.65 -1.37 2.20
C LEU A 55 -14.43 -0.89 2.98
N ALA A 56 -13.48 -1.78 3.29
CA ALA A 56 -12.22 -1.46 3.93
C ALA A 56 -11.04 -1.94 3.08
N VAL A 57 -10.16 -1.02 2.70
CA VAL A 57 -9.09 -1.23 1.74
C VAL A 57 -7.74 -0.98 2.37
N THR A 58 -6.76 -1.84 2.07
CA THR A 58 -5.36 -1.71 2.50
C THR A 58 -4.40 -2.11 1.37
N PHE A 59 -3.09 -1.97 1.59
CA PHE A 59 -2.07 -2.25 0.56
C PHE A 59 -1.60 -3.70 0.56
N THR A 60 -1.56 -4.36 1.72
CA THR A 60 -0.97 -5.70 1.82
C THR A 60 -1.96 -6.77 2.25
N ASN A 61 -1.78 -7.99 1.73
CA ASN A 61 -2.58 -9.15 2.15
C ASN A 61 -2.37 -9.48 3.64
N LYS A 62 -1.23 -9.10 4.22
CA LYS A 62 -0.99 -9.24 5.66
C LYS A 62 -1.89 -8.28 6.45
N ALA A 63 -1.86 -6.98 6.11
CA ALA A 63 -2.71 -5.98 6.76
C ALA A 63 -4.21 -6.32 6.61
N ALA A 64 -4.64 -6.79 5.44
CA ALA A 64 -6.03 -7.18 5.23
C ALA A 64 -6.46 -8.35 6.13
N ARG A 65 -5.60 -9.38 6.28
CA ARG A 65 -5.85 -10.52 7.17
C ARG A 65 -5.86 -10.10 8.63
N GLU A 66 -4.90 -9.29 9.05
CA GLU A 66 -4.84 -8.77 10.42
C GLU A 66 -6.07 -7.90 10.75
N MET A 67 -6.52 -7.07 9.81
CA MET A 67 -7.73 -6.27 9.96
C MET A 67 -8.98 -7.15 10.13
N LYS A 68 -9.15 -8.19 9.30
CA LYS A 68 -10.26 -9.15 9.43
C LYS A 68 -10.26 -9.86 10.78
N ALA A 69 -9.12 -10.45 11.17
CA ALA A 69 -9.00 -11.17 12.43
C ALA A 69 -9.31 -10.29 13.65
N ARG A 70 -8.89 -9.01 13.62
CA ARG A 70 -9.23 -8.04 14.67
C ARG A 70 -10.74 -7.75 14.71
N LEU A 71 -11.36 -7.53 13.56
CA LEU A 71 -12.79 -7.25 13.49
C LEU A 71 -13.64 -8.43 13.96
N GLU A 72 -13.29 -9.66 13.56
CA GLU A 72 -13.93 -10.89 14.04
C GLU A 72 -13.84 -11.01 15.56
N ALA A 73 -12.65 -10.78 16.13
CA ALA A 73 -12.45 -10.81 17.57
C ALA A 73 -13.22 -9.72 18.33
N MET A 74 -13.38 -8.53 17.74
CA MET A 74 -14.08 -7.40 18.38
C MET A 74 -15.62 -7.53 18.32
N LEU A 75 -16.15 -8.10 17.23
CA LEU A 75 -17.59 -8.10 16.95
C LEU A 75 -18.27 -9.42 17.30
N GLY A 76 -17.53 -10.54 17.39
CA GLY A 76 -18.08 -11.85 17.69
C GLY A 76 -19.17 -12.32 16.72
N THR A 77 -19.23 -11.74 15.53
CA THR A 77 -20.26 -11.96 14.51
C THR A 77 -19.63 -12.18 13.15
N ASP A 78 -20.40 -12.78 12.22
CA ASP A 78 -19.92 -13.00 10.87
C ASP A 78 -19.76 -11.68 10.10
N ILE A 79 -18.54 -11.44 9.63
CA ILE A 79 -18.17 -10.27 8.82
C ILE A 79 -17.98 -10.61 7.33
N SER A 80 -18.35 -11.82 6.90
CA SER A 80 -18.14 -12.34 5.53
C SER A 80 -18.75 -11.46 4.43
N SER A 81 -19.86 -10.78 4.73
CA SER A 81 -20.55 -9.90 3.79
C SER A 81 -19.86 -8.53 3.61
N MET A 82 -18.92 -8.18 4.50
CA MET A 82 -18.07 -6.99 4.34
C MET A 82 -17.07 -7.17 3.19
N TRP A 83 -16.66 -6.03 2.63
CA TRP A 83 -15.60 -6.00 1.63
C TRP A 83 -14.31 -5.52 2.27
N VAL A 84 -13.55 -6.45 2.84
CA VAL A 84 -12.24 -6.16 3.46
C VAL A 84 -11.14 -6.84 2.66
N GLY A 85 -10.17 -6.08 2.14
CA GLY A 85 -9.14 -6.62 1.27
C GLY A 85 -8.11 -5.60 0.80
N THR A 86 -7.21 -6.04 -0.06
CA THR A 86 -6.35 -5.11 -0.81
C THR A 86 -7.10 -4.51 -1.99
N PHE A 87 -6.61 -3.39 -2.53
CA PHE A 87 -7.16 -2.80 -3.77
C PHE A 87 -7.36 -3.85 -4.87
N HIS A 88 -6.33 -4.66 -5.13
CA HIS A 88 -6.36 -5.70 -6.16
C HIS A 88 -7.29 -6.87 -5.82
N ALA A 89 -7.34 -7.30 -4.55
CA ALA A 89 -8.26 -8.36 -4.14
C ALA A 89 -9.73 -7.94 -4.28
N ILE A 90 -10.03 -6.68 -3.93
CA ILE A 90 -11.36 -6.11 -4.10
C ILE A 90 -11.69 -5.90 -5.59
N ALA A 91 -10.77 -5.37 -6.38
CA ALA A 91 -10.93 -5.22 -7.82
C ALA A 91 -11.19 -6.57 -8.49
N HIS A 92 -10.41 -7.61 -8.14
CA HIS A 92 -10.63 -8.96 -8.62
C HIS A 92 -12.02 -9.49 -8.24
N ARG A 93 -12.48 -9.28 -6.99
CA ARG A 93 -13.83 -9.67 -6.56
C ARG A 93 -14.92 -8.97 -7.40
N LEU A 94 -14.74 -7.68 -7.70
CA LEU A 94 -15.68 -6.91 -8.52
C LEU A 94 -15.69 -7.41 -9.97
N LEU A 95 -14.52 -7.60 -10.59
CA LEU A 95 -14.42 -8.14 -11.96
C LEU A 95 -14.99 -9.55 -12.07
N ARG A 96 -14.80 -10.42 -11.07
CA ARG A 96 -15.40 -11.76 -11.08
C ARG A 96 -16.92 -11.72 -11.04
N ALA A 97 -17.50 -10.76 -10.32
CA ALA A 97 -18.94 -10.58 -10.26
C ALA A 97 -19.52 -10.03 -11.58
N HIS A 98 -18.73 -9.23 -12.32
CA HIS A 98 -19.16 -8.50 -13.52
C HIS A 98 -18.25 -8.75 -14.73
N ALA A 99 -17.80 -10.00 -14.90
CA ALA A 99 -16.78 -10.32 -15.90
C ALA A 99 -17.29 -10.04 -17.32
N VAL A 100 -18.56 -10.37 -17.58
CA VAL A 100 -19.19 -10.19 -18.90
C VAL A 100 -19.28 -8.71 -19.25
N GLU A 101 -19.72 -7.88 -18.31
CA GLU A 101 -19.82 -6.43 -18.43
C GLU A 101 -18.44 -5.78 -18.60
N ALA A 102 -17.40 -6.36 -18.01
CA ALA A 102 -16.01 -5.95 -18.19
C ALA A 102 -15.41 -6.40 -19.54
N GLY A 103 -16.13 -7.17 -20.35
CA GLY A 103 -15.61 -7.75 -21.59
C GLY A 103 -14.56 -8.84 -21.35
N LEU A 104 -14.63 -9.51 -20.19
CA LEU A 104 -13.74 -10.59 -19.78
C LEU A 104 -14.49 -11.93 -19.72
N PRO A 105 -13.82 -13.06 -20.01
CA PRO A 105 -14.41 -14.37 -19.75
C PRO A 105 -14.57 -14.57 -18.24
N LYS A 106 -15.64 -15.23 -17.80
CA LYS A 106 -15.91 -15.50 -16.36
C LYS A 106 -14.73 -16.17 -15.65
N ALA A 107 -14.01 -17.03 -16.38
CA ALA A 107 -12.84 -17.76 -15.91
C ALA A 107 -11.51 -17.13 -16.38
N PHE A 108 -11.44 -15.80 -16.57
CA PHE A 108 -10.20 -15.11 -16.92
C PHE A 108 -9.04 -15.52 -15.99
N GLN A 109 -7.84 -15.62 -16.53
CA GLN A 109 -6.66 -16.05 -15.80
C GLN A 109 -5.84 -14.83 -15.36
N ILE A 110 -5.42 -14.83 -14.10
CA ILE A 110 -4.46 -13.85 -13.62
C ILE A 110 -3.06 -14.35 -13.95
N ILE A 111 -2.27 -13.53 -14.63
CA ILE A 111 -0.88 -13.83 -14.98
C ILE A 111 0.08 -13.07 -14.08
N ASP A 112 1.21 -13.70 -13.75
CA ASP A 112 2.25 -13.08 -12.93
C ASP A 112 3.26 -12.27 -13.77
N GLN A 113 4.28 -11.71 -13.12
CA GLN A 113 5.31 -10.91 -13.81
C GLN A 113 6.14 -11.74 -14.80
N SER A 114 6.38 -13.02 -14.53
CA SER A 114 7.17 -13.89 -15.40
C SER A 114 6.37 -14.30 -16.65
N ASP A 115 5.08 -14.58 -16.48
CA ASP A 115 4.14 -14.85 -17.56
C ASP A 115 3.96 -13.63 -18.46
N GLN A 116 3.75 -12.45 -17.85
CA GLN A 116 3.66 -11.18 -18.57
C GLN A 116 4.92 -10.91 -19.40
N LEU A 117 6.11 -11.07 -18.81
CA LEU A 117 7.38 -10.88 -19.51
C LEU A 117 7.54 -11.86 -20.69
N SER A 118 7.14 -13.11 -20.49
CA SER A 118 7.18 -14.14 -21.53
C SER A 118 6.25 -13.80 -22.70
N LEU A 119 5.05 -13.28 -22.40
CA LEU A 119 4.11 -12.84 -23.42
C LEU A 119 4.62 -11.64 -24.21
N ILE A 120 5.20 -10.65 -23.52
CA ILE A 120 5.82 -9.47 -24.15
C ILE A 120 6.94 -9.89 -25.11
N LYS A 121 7.84 -10.79 -24.68
CA LYS A 121 8.92 -11.31 -25.54
C LYS A 121 8.39 -11.97 -26.81
N ARG A 122 7.30 -12.75 -26.72
CA ARG A 122 6.65 -13.37 -27.90
C ARG A 122 6.10 -12.31 -28.84
N ILE A 123 5.39 -11.31 -28.32
CA ILE A 123 4.84 -10.20 -29.11
C ILE A 123 5.95 -9.41 -29.81
N MET A 124 7.04 -9.10 -29.11
CA MET A 124 8.18 -8.39 -29.70
C MET A 124 8.81 -9.20 -30.83
N LYS A 125 8.97 -10.52 -30.64
CA LYS A 125 9.48 -11.42 -31.67
C LYS A 125 8.55 -11.50 -32.89
N GLU A 126 7.23 -11.63 -32.68
CA GLU A 126 6.21 -11.64 -33.74
C GLU A 126 6.21 -10.34 -34.55
N ALA A 127 6.49 -9.21 -33.90
CA ALA A 127 6.58 -7.90 -34.54
C ALA A 127 7.95 -7.59 -35.18
N GLY A 128 8.92 -8.52 -35.13
CA GLY A 128 10.28 -8.31 -35.64
C GLY A 128 11.10 -7.29 -34.85
N ILE A 129 10.76 -7.04 -33.58
CA ILE A 129 11.46 -6.08 -32.71
C ILE A 129 12.68 -6.76 -32.09
N ASN A 130 13.85 -6.16 -32.28
CA ASN A 130 15.10 -6.63 -31.69
C ASN A 130 15.09 -6.41 -30.16
N THR A 131 15.18 -7.51 -29.39
CA THR A 131 15.20 -7.51 -27.92
C THR A 131 16.53 -7.08 -27.31
N ASP A 132 17.61 -7.06 -28.09
CA ASP A 132 18.91 -6.56 -27.63
C ASP A 132 18.93 -5.02 -27.61
N GLU A 133 18.21 -4.39 -28.54
CA GLU A 133 18.05 -2.94 -28.61
C GLU A 133 16.89 -2.41 -27.75
N ASN A 134 15.89 -3.26 -27.50
CA ASN A 134 14.69 -2.96 -26.73
C ASN A 134 14.52 -4.01 -25.63
N ASP A 135 14.94 -3.70 -24.41
CA ASP A 135 14.84 -4.61 -23.28
C ASP A 135 13.36 -4.93 -22.96
N PRO A 136 12.92 -6.21 -23.05
CA PRO A 136 11.56 -6.60 -22.71
C PRO A 136 11.15 -6.27 -21.26
N LYS A 137 12.10 -6.21 -20.31
CA LYS A 137 11.81 -5.79 -18.93
C LYS A 137 11.48 -4.31 -18.85
N ALA A 138 12.17 -3.46 -19.61
CA ALA A 138 11.86 -2.05 -19.71
C ALA A 138 10.47 -1.82 -20.33
N VAL A 139 10.13 -2.59 -21.38
CA VAL A 139 8.79 -2.59 -21.99
C VAL A 139 7.72 -3.01 -20.99
N GLN A 140 7.94 -4.10 -20.25
CA GLN A 140 7.04 -4.55 -19.19
C GLN A 140 6.82 -3.47 -18.12
N ALA A 141 7.89 -2.84 -17.65
CA ALA A 141 7.82 -1.77 -16.67
C ALA A 141 7.02 -0.56 -17.22
N ALA A 142 7.24 -0.18 -18.49
CA ALA A 142 6.50 0.89 -19.14
C ALA A 142 5.00 0.58 -19.25
N ILE A 143 4.62 -0.63 -19.66
CA ILE A 143 3.21 -1.08 -19.71
C ILE A 143 2.57 -0.99 -18.32
N ASN A 144 3.21 -1.55 -17.30
CA ASN A 144 2.68 -1.53 -15.94
C ASN A 144 2.55 -0.09 -15.41
N HIS A 145 3.55 0.75 -15.66
CA HIS A 145 3.52 2.16 -15.30
C HIS A 145 2.37 2.89 -15.99
N SER A 146 2.15 2.69 -17.29
CA SER A 146 1.01 3.26 -18.03
C SER A 146 -0.32 2.82 -17.40
N LYS A 147 -0.48 1.52 -17.11
CA LYS A 147 -1.69 1.00 -16.47
C LYS A 147 -1.93 1.62 -15.09
N GLU A 148 -0.90 1.73 -14.26
CA GLU A 148 -0.98 2.34 -12.92
C GLU A 148 -1.34 3.83 -12.95
N HIS A 149 -1.07 4.51 -14.07
CA HIS A 149 -1.52 5.88 -14.35
C HIS A 149 -2.91 5.96 -14.99
N GLY A 150 -3.55 4.82 -15.22
CA GLY A 150 -4.86 4.73 -15.86
C GLY A 150 -4.84 4.96 -17.36
N LEU A 151 -3.71 4.69 -18.02
CA LEU A 151 -3.52 4.89 -19.45
C LEU A 151 -3.56 3.55 -20.20
N ARG A 152 -4.44 3.47 -21.20
CA ARG A 152 -4.47 2.43 -22.22
C ARG A 152 -3.43 2.70 -23.30
N ALA A 153 -3.14 1.71 -24.15
CA ALA A 153 -2.23 1.92 -25.27
C ALA A 153 -2.71 3.04 -26.22
N SER A 154 -4.03 3.22 -26.33
CA SER A 154 -4.68 4.28 -27.11
C SER A 154 -4.45 5.69 -26.56
N ASP A 155 -4.18 5.81 -25.26
CA ASP A 155 -4.05 7.10 -24.57
C ASP A 155 -2.60 7.62 -24.62
N LEU A 156 -1.65 6.76 -25.02
CA LEU A 156 -0.26 7.15 -25.21
C LEU A 156 -0.14 8.00 -26.47
N SER A 157 0.48 9.17 -26.33
CA SER A 157 0.69 10.08 -27.47
C SER A 157 1.48 9.40 -28.58
N ALA A 158 1.02 9.59 -29.82
CA ALA A 158 1.79 9.19 -31.00
C ALA A 158 3.16 9.87 -30.94
N GLY A 159 4.21 9.08 -31.10
CA GLY A 159 5.60 9.54 -31.00
C GLY A 159 6.42 9.07 -32.19
N PHE A 160 7.74 9.26 -32.10
CA PHE A 160 8.68 8.73 -33.08
C PHE A 160 9.64 7.74 -32.42
N GLY A 161 10.19 6.81 -33.21
CA GLY A 161 11.17 5.82 -32.75
C GLY A 161 10.64 4.95 -31.62
N LYS A 162 11.38 4.88 -30.50
CA LYS A 162 11.09 3.99 -29.36
C LYS A 162 9.70 4.18 -28.75
N PHE A 163 9.13 5.38 -28.80
CA PHE A 163 7.79 5.64 -28.28
C PHE A 163 6.69 4.97 -29.10
N GLU A 164 6.82 5.00 -30.43
CA GLU A 164 5.85 4.35 -31.33
C GLU A 164 5.96 2.83 -31.26
N THR A 165 7.19 2.30 -31.20
CA THR A 165 7.43 0.87 -30.95
C THR A 165 6.78 0.43 -29.64
N MET A 166 6.96 1.19 -28.56
CA MET A 166 6.38 0.90 -27.26
C MET A 166 4.84 0.90 -27.33
N ARG A 167 4.23 1.93 -27.92
CA ARG A 167 2.78 2.01 -28.13
C ARG A 167 2.24 0.82 -28.90
N GLY A 168 2.91 0.42 -29.98
CA GLY A 168 2.57 -0.76 -30.79
C GLY A 168 2.63 -2.07 -30.01
N VAL A 169 3.70 -2.28 -29.23
CA VAL A 169 3.83 -3.48 -28.37
C VAL A 169 2.75 -3.50 -27.30
N TYR A 170 2.45 -2.36 -26.66
CA TYR A 170 1.37 -2.29 -25.67
C TYR A 170 0.01 -2.63 -26.27
N ALA A 171 -0.34 -2.04 -27.43
CA ALA A 171 -1.60 -2.31 -28.09
C ALA A 171 -1.74 -3.79 -28.49
N ALA A 172 -0.66 -4.39 -29.02
CA ALA A 172 -0.61 -5.81 -29.33
C ALA A 172 -0.77 -6.69 -28.08
N TYR A 173 -0.12 -6.31 -26.97
CA TYR A 173 -0.23 -6.96 -25.67
C TYR A 173 -1.66 -6.90 -25.10
N GLU A 174 -2.29 -5.73 -25.08
CA GLU A 174 -3.69 -5.59 -24.64
C GLU A 174 -4.64 -6.43 -25.49
N GLY A 175 -4.46 -6.42 -26.82
CA GLY A 175 -5.26 -7.22 -27.73
C GLY A 175 -5.10 -8.73 -27.50
N ARG A 176 -3.87 -9.18 -27.25
CA ARG A 176 -3.53 -10.57 -26.94
C ARG A 176 -4.16 -11.02 -25.61
N CYS A 177 -3.99 -10.22 -24.55
CA CYS A 177 -4.60 -10.49 -23.25
C CYS A 177 -6.13 -10.56 -23.33
N ARG A 178 -6.78 -9.67 -24.08
CA ARG A 178 -8.24 -9.68 -24.27
C ARG A 178 -8.73 -10.94 -24.98
N ARG A 179 -8.04 -11.38 -26.05
CA ARG A 179 -8.42 -12.58 -26.80
C ARG A 179 -8.26 -13.87 -25.98
N GLU A 180 -7.19 -13.93 -25.18
CA GLU A 180 -6.85 -15.12 -24.40
C GLU A 180 -7.44 -15.11 -22.98
N GLY A 181 -8.14 -14.03 -22.60
CA GLY A 181 -8.74 -13.90 -21.27
C GLY A 181 -7.71 -13.78 -20.16
N LEU A 182 -6.59 -13.11 -20.42
CA LEU A 182 -5.49 -12.90 -19.48
C LEU A 182 -5.60 -11.52 -18.82
N VAL A 183 -5.35 -11.46 -17.53
CA VAL A 183 -5.40 -10.24 -16.72
C VAL A 183 -4.14 -10.17 -15.86
N ASP A 184 -3.24 -9.24 -16.16
CA ASP A 184 -2.09 -8.98 -15.29
C ASP A 184 -2.52 -8.19 -14.03
N PHE A 185 -1.59 -8.06 -13.08
CA PHE A 185 -1.89 -7.42 -11.80
C PHE A 185 -2.33 -5.96 -11.94
N ALA A 186 -1.68 -5.18 -12.81
CA ALA A 186 -2.03 -3.77 -13.04
C ALA A 186 -3.38 -3.63 -13.77
N GLU A 187 -3.73 -4.60 -14.63
CA GLU A 187 -5.01 -4.65 -15.33
C GLU A 187 -6.20 -4.78 -14.39
N LEU A 188 -6.08 -5.46 -13.24
CA LEU A 188 -7.20 -5.68 -12.31
C LEU A 188 -7.89 -4.37 -11.91
N LEU A 189 -7.11 -3.35 -11.56
CA LEU A 189 -7.65 -2.05 -11.17
C LEU A 189 -8.11 -1.25 -12.39
N LEU A 190 -7.34 -1.26 -13.48
CA LEU A 190 -7.68 -0.48 -14.67
C LEU A 190 -8.97 -0.96 -15.32
N ALA A 191 -9.15 -2.28 -15.46
CA ALA A 191 -10.37 -2.88 -15.96
C ALA A 191 -11.58 -2.58 -15.05
N CYS A 192 -11.39 -2.51 -13.73
CA CYS A 192 -12.46 -2.08 -12.81
C CYS A 192 -12.88 -0.64 -13.06
N VAL A 193 -11.91 0.28 -13.22
CA VAL A 193 -12.21 1.69 -13.49
C VAL A 193 -12.92 1.82 -14.83
N ASP A 194 -12.40 1.19 -15.88
CA ASP A 194 -13.05 1.17 -17.21
C ASP A 194 -14.49 0.65 -17.14
N LEU A 195 -14.72 -0.45 -16.41
CA LEU A 195 -16.04 -1.04 -16.22
C LEU A 195 -17.01 -0.03 -15.57
N LEU A 196 -16.60 0.61 -14.47
CA LEU A 196 -17.45 1.54 -13.72
C LEU A 196 -17.69 2.85 -14.49
N GLU A 197 -16.75 3.27 -15.34
CA GLU A 197 -16.93 4.45 -16.18
C GLU A 197 -17.87 4.19 -17.36
N LYS A 198 -17.75 3.02 -18.00
CA LYS A 198 -18.61 2.61 -19.11
C LYS A 198 -20.01 2.19 -18.65
N ASN A 199 -20.17 1.80 -17.39
CA ASN A 199 -21.45 1.36 -16.82
C ASN A 199 -21.87 2.22 -15.61
N PRO A 200 -22.53 3.37 -15.83
CA PRO A 200 -23.00 4.25 -14.77
C PRO A 200 -23.96 3.58 -13.79
N LEU A 201 -24.81 2.66 -14.25
CA LEU A 201 -25.76 1.94 -13.39
C LEU A 201 -25.01 1.07 -12.37
N LEU A 202 -23.98 0.36 -12.81
CA LEU A 202 -23.16 -0.47 -11.93
C LEU A 202 -22.37 0.40 -10.93
N ARG A 203 -21.84 1.53 -11.40
CA ARG A 203 -21.17 2.52 -10.55
C ARG A 203 -22.10 3.05 -9.46
N GLU A 204 -23.33 3.43 -9.82
CA GLU A 204 -24.33 3.90 -8.86
C GLU A 204 -24.77 2.80 -7.89
N HIS A 205 -24.90 1.56 -8.35
CA HIS A 205 -25.19 0.41 -7.50
C HIS A 205 -24.15 0.28 -6.38
N TYR A 206 -22.86 0.29 -6.72
CA TYR A 206 -21.79 0.16 -5.73
C TYR A 206 -21.63 1.40 -4.84
N ALA A 207 -21.78 2.60 -5.39
CA ALA A 207 -21.76 3.83 -4.59
C ALA A 207 -22.91 3.89 -3.58
N ASN A 208 -24.09 3.40 -3.96
CA ASN A 208 -25.21 3.29 -3.02
C ASN A 208 -25.03 2.17 -2.00
N ARG A 209 -24.39 1.06 -2.40
CA ARG A 209 -24.09 -0.07 -1.52
C ARG A 209 -23.10 0.32 -0.44
N PHE A 210 -21.95 0.89 -0.80
CA PHE A 210 -20.87 1.19 0.13
C PHE A 210 -21.10 2.54 0.81
N LYS A 211 -21.84 2.53 1.92
CA LYS A 211 -22.09 3.72 2.74
C LYS A 211 -20.86 4.17 3.51
N PHE A 212 -19.94 3.26 3.80
CA PHE A 212 -18.69 3.56 4.51
C PHE A 212 -17.52 2.94 3.76
N ILE A 213 -16.61 3.79 3.28
CA ILE A 213 -15.39 3.40 2.57
C ILE A 213 -14.20 3.82 3.43
N LEU A 214 -13.46 2.85 3.94
CA LEU A 214 -12.29 3.07 4.79
C LEU A 214 -11.03 2.69 4.03
N VAL A 215 -10.04 3.57 4.00
CA VAL A 215 -8.79 3.36 3.27
C VAL A 215 -7.61 3.52 4.22
N ASP A 216 -6.82 2.45 4.37
CA ASP A 216 -5.58 2.43 5.15
C ASP A 216 -4.38 2.80 4.26
N GLU A 217 -3.33 3.34 4.88
CA GLU A 217 -2.09 3.82 4.23
C GLU A 217 -2.37 4.71 2.99
N PHE A 218 -3.29 5.66 3.14
CA PHE A 218 -3.78 6.47 2.01
C PHE A 218 -2.68 7.28 1.29
N GLN A 219 -1.59 7.61 1.98
CA GLN A 219 -0.43 8.28 1.39
C GLN A 219 0.23 7.47 0.25
N ASP A 220 0.10 6.14 0.27
CA ASP A 220 0.74 5.25 -0.69
C ASP A 220 -0.10 5.04 -1.95
N THR A 221 -1.25 5.72 -2.06
CA THR A 221 -2.16 5.58 -3.21
C THR A 221 -1.58 6.21 -4.47
N ASN A 222 -1.74 5.53 -5.60
CA ASN A 222 -1.47 6.10 -6.92
C ASN A 222 -2.72 6.76 -7.53
N ALA A 223 -2.58 7.39 -8.69
CA ALA A 223 -3.67 8.11 -9.36
C ALA A 223 -4.86 7.19 -9.71
N LEU A 224 -4.58 5.96 -10.18
CA LEU A 224 -5.63 5.00 -10.55
C LEU A 224 -6.42 4.51 -9.33
N GLN A 225 -5.74 4.20 -8.22
CA GLN A 225 -6.37 3.79 -6.97
C GLN A 225 -7.28 4.89 -6.41
N TYR A 226 -6.82 6.15 -6.45
CA TYR A 226 -7.64 7.28 -6.03
C TYR A 226 -8.86 7.47 -6.95
N ARG A 227 -8.68 7.37 -8.28
CA ARG A 227 -9.78 7.37 -9.25
C ARG A 227 -10.79 6.25 -8.99
N TRP A 228 -10.32 5.05 -8.67
CA TRP A 228 -11.17 3.92 -8.32
C TRP A 228 -12.01 4.18 -7.07
N ILE A 229 -11.42 4.77 -6.01
CA ILE A 229 -12.17 5.21 -4.81
C ILE A 229 -13.25 6.23 -5.21
N LYS A 230 -12.92 7.21 -6.06
CA LYS A 230 -13.90 8.21 -6.54
C LYS A 230 -15.06 7.60 -7.31
N MET A 231 -14.81 6.57 -8.12
CA MET A 231 -15.87 5.86 -8.83
C MET A 231 -16.84 5.15 -7.87
N LEU A 232 -16.32 4.64 -6.75
CA LEU A 232 -17.13 3.94 -5.75
C LEU A 232 -17.78 4.86 -4.71
N SER A 233 -17.31 6.09 -4.54
CA SER A 233 -17.83 7.01 -3.52
C SER A 233 -18.74 8.10 -4.09
N LEU A 234 -18.58 8.46 -5.38
CA LEU A 234 -19.25 9.56 -6.05
C LEU A 234 -19.25 10.85 -5.18
N PRO A 235 -18.11 11.54 -5.05
CA PRO A 235 -17.89 12.61 -4.05
C PRO A 235 -18.99 13.68 -4.02
N THR A 236 -19.55 14.02 -5.19
CA THR A 236 -20.57 15.06 -5.36
C THR A 236 -21.98 14.65 -4.96
N LYS A 237 -22.26 13.34 -4.83
CA LYS A 237 -23.60 12.84 -4.45
C LYS A 237 -23.76 12.66 -2.93
N HIS A 238 -22.66 12.70 -2.17
CA HIS A 238 -22.65 12.50 -0.70
C HIS A 238 -23.38 11.23 -0.24
N THR A 239 -23.36 10.16 -1.04
CA THR A 239 -24.04 8.89 -0.72
C THR A 239 -23.26 7.99 0.23
N SER A 240 -21.98 8.32 0.47
CA SER A 240 -21.00 7.50 1.17
C SER A 240 -20.09 8.39 2.04
N ALA A 241 -19.67 7.87 3.18
CA ALA A 241 -18.63 8.47 4.02
C ALA A 241 -17.28 7.82 3.70
N VAL A 242 -16.31 8.61 3.26
CA VAL A 242 -14.94 8.15 2.95
C VAL A 242 -14.02 8.51 4.10
N PHE A 243 -13.40 7.52 4.71
CA PHE A 243 -12.54 7.64 5.88
C PHE A 243 -11.13 7.17 5.51
N CYS A 244 -10.24 8.13 5.24
CA CYS A 244 -8.86 7.84 4.87
C CYS A 244 -7.95 7.96 6.10
N VAL A 245 -7.11 6.95 6.33
CA VAL A 245 -6.06 6.96 7.35
C VAL A 245 -4.72 6.94 6.63
N GLY A 246 -3.84 7.87 6.99
CA GLY A 246 -2.54 7.94 6.35
C GLY A 246 -1.54 8.82 7.09
N ASP A 247 -0.31 8.79 6.61
CA ASP A 247 0.80 9.59 7.11
C ASP A 247 1.61 10.13 5.93
N ASP A 248 1.48 11.42 5.63
CA ASP A 248 2.21 12.11 4.55
C ASP A 248 3.74 12.03 4.71
N ASP A 249 4.25 11.89 5.94
CA ASP A 249 5.67 11.74 6.23
C ASP A 249 6.20 10.31 5.97
N GLN A 250 5.31 9.33 5.72
CA GLN A 250 5.66 7.92 5.47
C GLN A 250 5.50 7.47 4.02
N SER A 251 5.18 8.38 3.09
CA SER A 251 5.06 8.01 1.67
C SER A 251 6.44 7.70 1.05
N ILE A 252 6.80 6.42 1.04
CA ILE A 252 8.07 5.92 0.48
C ILE A 252 7.91 5.24 -0.88
N TYR A 253 6.67 5.08 -1.38
CA TYR A 253 6.37 4.37 -2.63
C TYR A 253 6.23 5.28 -3.87
N ALA A 254 6.78 6.50 -3.85
CA ALA A 254 6.73 7.42 -4.99
C ALA A 254 7.28 6.79 -6.29
N PHE A 255 8.33 5.95 -6.20
CA PHE A 255 8.89 5.20 -7.32
C PHE A 255 7.95 4.14 -7.92
N ARG A 256 6.85 3.81 -7.23
CA ARG A 256 5.74 2.95 -7.70
C ARG A 256 4.50 3.76 -8.06
N GLY A 257 4.66 5.06 -8.30
CA GLY A 257 3.57 5.96 -8.69
C GLY A 257 2.67 6.45 -7.55
N ALA A 258 3.02 6.21 -6.28
CA ALA A 258 2.30 6.80 -5.16
C ALA A 258 2.37 8.33 -5.21
N ARG A 259 1.24 9.01 -4.96
CA ARG A 259 1.14 10.47 -5.01
C ARG A 259 0.63 10.99 -3.67
N VAL A 260 1.52 11.58 -2.87
CA VAL A 260 1.16 12.28 -1.62
C VAL A 260 0.10 13.35 -1.86
N GLY A 261 0.13 13.99 -3.04
CA GLY A 261 -0.89 14.94 -3.49
C GLY A 261 -2.32 14.42 -3.41
N ASN A 262 -2.56 13.09 -3.49
CA ASN A 262 -3.89 12.50 -3.31
C ASN A 262 -4.50 12.84 -1.94
N MET A 263 -3.71 13.04 -0.89
CA MET A 263 -4.24 13.46 0.42
C MET A 263 -4.78 14.88 0.38
N ALA A 264 -4.06 15.80 -0.27
CA ALA A 264 -4.52 17.18 -0.47
C ALA A 264 -5.72 17.23 -1.43
N ASP A 265 -5.66 16.49 -2.53
CA ASP A 265 -6.77 16.35 -3.49
C ASP A 265 -8.01 15.79 -2.78
N PHE A 266 -7.86 14.80 -1.89
CA PHE A 266 -8.97 14.27 -1.10
C PHE A 266 -9.61 15.35 -0.21
N VAL A 267 -8.80 16.12 0.52
CA VAL A 267 -9.33 17.21 1.37
C VAL A 267 -10.13 18.22 0.54
N ASN A 268 -9.60 18.60 -0.62
CA ASN A 268 -10.22 19.61 -1.48
C ASN A 268 -11.44 19.07 -2.24
N GLU A 269 -11.31 17.93 -2.93
CA GLU A 269 -12.37 17.38 -3.79
C GLU A 269 -13.56 16.83 -2.98
N TYR A 270 -13.32 16.29 -1.78
CA TYR A 270 -14.38 15.77 -0.90
C TYR A 270 -14.84 16.79 0.14
N GLN A 271 -14.29 18.01 0.14
CA GLN A 271 -14.62 19.07 1.10
C GLN A 271 -14.54 18.55 2.54
N VAL A 272 -13.44 17.87 2.86
CA VAL A 272 -13.25 17.16 4.12
C VAL A 272 -13.27 18.14 5.29
N ARG A 273 -14.27 18.02 6.15
CA ARG A 273 -14.43 18.87 7.35
C ARG A 273 -13.68 18.34 8.57
N HIS A 274 -13.43 17.03 8.60
CA HIS A 274 -12.85 16.33 9.75
C HIS A 274 -11.43 15.88 9.43
N ILE A 275 -10.45 16.68 9.87
CA ILE A 275 -9.03 16.32 9.81
C ILE A 275 -8.53 16.07 11.23
N VAL A 276 -8.37 14.81 11.61
CA VAL A 276 -7.95 14.43 12.97
C VAL A 276 -6.49 14.02 12.96
N LYS A 277 -5.67 14.66 13.79
CA LYS A 277 -4.23 14.37 13.93
C LYS A 277 -3.98 13.43 15.11
N LEU A 278 -3.39 12.26 14.85
CA LEU A 278 -2.96 11.31 15.87
C LEU A 278 -1.44 11.45 16.08
N GLU A 279 -1.08 12.20 17.11
CA GLU A 279 0.31 12.59 17.39
C GLU A 279 0.96 11.79 18.52
N GLN A 280 0.15 11.20 19.40
CA GLN A 280 0.68 10.36 20.48
C GLN A 280 1.16 9.02 19.93
N ASN A 281 2.45 8.77 20.04
CA ASN A 281 3.12 7.53 19.67
C ASN A 281 3.21 6.58 20.87
N TYR A 282 2.87 5.31 20.64
CA TYR A 282 2.87 4.25 21.66
C TYR A 282 4.01 3.23 21.48
N ARG A 283 4.91 3.45 20.53
CA ARG A 283 5.95 2.50 20.10
C ARG A 283 7.34 2.89 20.56
N SER A 284 7.64 4.19 20.57
CA SER A 284 8.98 4.74 20.68
C SER A 284 9.06 5.71 21.86
N THR A 285 10.28 5.85 22.38
CA THR A 285 10.62 6.77 23.46
C THR A 285 10.92 8.17 22.93
N SER A 286 10.98 9.18 23.82
CA SER A 286 11.05 10.57 23.37
C SER A 286 12.37 10.91 22.67
N HIS A 287 13.50 10.29 23.02
CA HIS A 287 14.76 10.53 22.28
C HIS A 287 14.66 10.12 20.80
N ILE A 288 14.07 8.95 20.52
CA ILE A 288 13.85 8.49 19.14
C ILE A 288 12.89 9.43 18.41
N LEU A 289 11.79 9.83 19.06
CA LEU A 289 10.80 10.71 18.43
C LEU A 289 11.34 12.11 18.19
N ASN A 290 12.15 12.66 19.11
CA ASN A 290 12.77 13.96 18.93
C ASN A 290 13.72 13.94 17.73
N ALA A 291 14.52 12.88 17.57
CA ALA A 291 15.37 12.71 16.40
C ALA A 291 14.53 12.63 15.10
N ALA A 292 13.46 11.82 15.10
CA ALA A 292 12.57 11.69 13.94
C ALA A 292 11.88 13.01 13.58
N ASN A 293 11.35 13.74 14.57
CA ASN A 293 10.71 15.05 14.40
C ASN A 293 11.71 16.10 13.89
N ALA A 294 12.94 16.09 14.39
CA ALA A 294 13.99 17.00 13.94
C ALA A 294 14.33 16.76 12.46
N VAL A 295 14.55 15.50 12.07
CA VAL A 295 14.86 15.14 10.67
C VAL A 295 13.72 15.51 9.73
N ILE A 296 12.48 15.17 10.07
CA ILE A 296 11.32 15.42 9.19
C ILE A 296 10.94 16.91 9.10
N SER A 297 11.38 17.74 10.06
CA SER A 297 11.14 19.19 10.03
C SER A 297 11.79 19.90 8.85
N HIS A 298 12.79 19.29 8.21
CA HIS A 298 13.44 19.84 7.01
C HIS A 298 12.62 19.64 5.72
N ASN A 299 11.58 18.79 5.73
CA ASN A 299 10.73 18.58 4.57
C ASN A 299 9.69 19.71 4.43
N LYS A 300 9.53 20.21 3.20
CA LYS A 300 8.50 21.19 2.82
C LYS A 300 7.18 20.49 2.48
N ASP A 301 6.09 21.26 2.41
CA ASP A 301 4.76 20.81 1.96
C ASP A 301 4.10 19.68 2.77
N ARG A 302 4.45 19.58 4.06
CA ARG A 302 3.84 18.66 5.02
C ARG A 302 2.45 19.14 5.46
N MET A 303 1.52 18.21 5.72
CA MET A 303 0.20 18.51 6.30
C MET A 303 0.26 18.84 7.81
N GLY A 304 1.46 18.72 8.40
CA GLY A 304 1.83 19.22 9.72
C GLY A 304 1.36 18.33 10.87
N LYS A 305 2.29 17.60 11.48
CA LYS A 305 2.10 16.86 12.74
C LYS A 305 3.41 16.73 13.49
N ASN A 306 3.35 16.73 14.83
CA ASN A 306 4.50 16.56 15.71
C ASN A 306 4.27 15.39 16.66
N LEU A 307 5.10 14.36 16.57
CA LEU A 307 4.90 13.15 17.37
C LEU A 307 5.39 13.33 18.80
N TRP A 308 4.64 12.84 19.78
CA TRP A 308 5.04 12.83 21.19
C TRP A 308 4.72 11.49 21.85
N THR A 309 5.31 11.20 23.01
CA THR A 309 5.10 9.93 23.73
C THR A 309 5.08 10.15 25.24
N SER A 310 4.33 9.29 25.95
CA SER A 310 4.32 9.19 27.41
C SER A 310 5.24 8.08 27.93
N ALA A 311 5.98 7.37 27.06
CA ALA A 311 6.85 6.24 27.42
C ALA A 311 8.20 6.68 28.05
N GLY A 312 8.36 7.96 28.40
CA GLY A 312 9.60 8.51 28.95
C GLY A 312 10.69 8.72 27.89
N LYS A 313 11.89 9.07 28.37
CA LYS A 313 13.02 9.48 27.51
C LYS A 313 13.64 8.31 26.73
N GLY A 314 13.79 7.16 27.39
CA GLY A 314 14.56 6.02 26.88
C GLY A 314 16.04 6.34 26.70
N ASP A 315 16.77 5.39 26.12
CA ASP A 315 18.18 5.56 25.81
C ASP A 315 18.39 6.64 24.72
N PRO A 316 19.47 7.44 24.78
CA PRO A 316 19.84 8.32 23.68
C PRO A 316 20.08 7.55 22.39
N VAL A 317 19.82 8.19 21.24
CA VAL A 317 20.17 7.63 19.94
C VAL A 317 21.70 7.66 19.80
N ALA A 318 22.31 6.48 19.70
CA ALA A 318 23.75 6.35 19.51
C ALA A 318 24.12 6.51 18.02
N LEU A 319 25.24 7.15 17.76
CA LEU A 319 25.85 7.27 16.44
C LEU A 319 27.25 6.64 16.48
N TYR A 320 27.53 5.73 15.56
CA TYR A 320 28.84 5.11 15.38
C TYR A 320 29.36 5.42 13.99
N HIS A 321 30.60 5.88 13.90
CA HIS A 321 31.29 6.13 12.63
C HIS A 321 32.40 5.10 12.47
N ALA A 322 32.21 4.16 11.55
CA ALA A 322 33.19 3.14 11.20
C ALA A 322 34.21 3.67 10.17
N GLY A 323 35.41 3.09 10.14
CA GLY A 323 36.41 3.37 9.10
C GLY A 323 36.08 2.70 7.75
N ASP A 324 35.42 1.54 7.76
CA ASP A 324 34.95 0.83 6.57
C ASP A 324 33.66 0.02 6.83
N ASP A 325 33.14 -0.61 5.78
CA ASP A 325 31.91 -1.41 5.81
C ASP A 325 32.04 -2.69 6.65
N ARG A 326 33.26 -3.26 6.72
CA ARG A 326 33.55 -4.43 7.53
C ARG A 326 33.53 -4.10 9.01
N GLU A 327 34.12 -2.97 9.40
CA GLU A 327 34.13 -2.47 10.76
C GLU A 327 32.71 -2.10 11.22
N GLU A 328 31.91 -1.43 10.37
CA GLU A 328 30.49 -1.17 10.64
C GLU A 328 29.74 -2.47 10.94
N ALA A 329 29.87 -3.46 10.05
CA ALA A 329 29.16 -4.72 10.20
C ALA A 329 29.65 -5.54 11.40
N LEU A 330 30.95 -5.49 11.75
CA LEU A 330 31.48 -6.08 12.99
C LEU A 330 30.89 -5.41 14.23
N SER A 331 30.84 -4.08 14.24
CA SER A 331 30.25 -3.29 15.34
C SER A 331 28.77 -3.65 15.56
N ILE A 332 27.99 -3.78 14.48
CA ILE A 332 26.60 -4.23 14.53
C ILE A 332 26.49 -5.62 15.20
N VAL A 333 27.31 -6.58 14.78
CA VAL A 333 27.29 -7.94 15.35
C VAL A 333 27.67 -7.93 16.83
N GLN A 334 28.72 -7.18 17.19
CA GLN A 334 29.17 -7.04 18.58
C GLN A 334 28.09 -6.43 19.47
N GLU A 335 27.39 -5.40 19.00
CA GLU A 335 26.28 -4.79 19.73
C GLU A 335 25.11 -5.77 19.92
N ILE A 336 24.72 -6.51 18.86
CA ILE A 336 23.67 -7.53 18.96
C ILE A 336 24.05 -8.61 19.99
N MET A 337 25.29 -9.09 19.97
CA MET A 337 25.78 -10.08 20.93
C MET A 337 25.86 -9.50 22.36
N SER A 338 26.24 -8.24 22.50
CA SER A 338 26.25 -7.52 23.78
C SER A 338 24.84 -7.44 24.37
N ARG A 339 23.86 -6.99 23.58
CA ARG A 339 22.44 -6.94 23.95
C ARG A 339 21.87 -8.32 24.26
N ARG A 340 22.33 -9.36 23.55
CA ARG A 340 21.95 -10.74 23.82
C ARG A 340 22.43 -11.20 25.20
N ARG A 341 23.67 -10.87 25.58
CA ARG A 341 24.22 -11.16 26.91
C ARG A 341 23.46 -10.44 28.02
N SER A 342 22.91 -9.26 27.75
CA SER A 342 22.02 -8.54 28.69
C SER A 342 20.56 -8.99 28.66
N GLY A 343 20.23 -10.07 27.94
CA GLY A 343 18.91 -10.72 27.95
C GLY A 343 17.99 -10.38 26.77
N THR A 344 18.42 -9.49 25.86
CA THR A 344 17.63 -9.16 24.65
C THR A 344 17.52 -10.39 23.74
N ARG A 345 16.36 -10.63 23.12
CA ARG A 345 16.22 -11.72 22.13
C ARG A 345 16.73 -11.24 20.78
N TYR A 346 17.32 -12.13 19.98
CA TYR A 346 17.71 -11.78 18.61
C TYR A 346 16.54 -11.26 17.78
N SER A 347 15.32 -11.76 18.05
CA SER A 347 14.08 -11.30 17.40
C SER A 347 13.68 -9.87 17.74
N ASP A 348 14.25 -9.28 18.80
CA ASP A 348 14.00 -7.88 19.18
C ASP A 348 15.00 -6.92 18.51
N CYS A 349 15.96 -7.45 17.74
CA CYS A 349 16.92 -6.67 16.96
C CYS A 349 16.51 -6.64 15.48
N ALA A 350 16.64 -5.47 14.86
CA ALA A 350 16.46 -5.29 13.41
C ALA A 350 17.61 -4.46 12.85
N VAL A 351 18.12 -4.86 11.68
CA VAL A 351 19.12 -4.11 10.92
C VAL A 351 18.44 -3.61 9.65
N LEU A 352 18.39 -2.30 9.49
CA LEU A 352 17.75 -1.63 8.34
C LEU A 352 18.83 -0.98 7.48
N TYR A 353 18.76 -1.21 6.18
CA TYR A 353 19.71 -0.68 5.19
C TYR A 353 18.96 -0.15 3.97
N ARG A 354 19.61 0.75 3.22
CA ARG A 354 18.99 1.47 2.10
C ARG A 354 18.86 0.60 0.86
N ASN A 355 19.86 -0.25 0.59
CA ASN A 355 19.99 -1.07 -0.61
C ASN A 355 20.31 -2.53 -0.25
N ASN A 356 19.71 -3.49 -0.98
CA ASN A 356 19.91 -4.93 -0.77
C ASN A 356 21.35 -5.43 -1.00
N ALA A 357 22.24 -4.61 -1.55
CA ALA A 357 23.65 -4.94 -1.67
C ALA A 357 24.40 -4.82 -0.34
N GLN A 358 23.94 -3.94 0.56
CA GLN A 358 24.56 -3.72 1.88
C GLN A 358 24.40 -4.92 2.82
N SER A 359 23.41 -5.78 2.57
CA SER A 359 23.16 -6.94 3.42
C SER A 359 24.29 -7.97 3.39
N ARG A 360 25.03 -8.08 2.28
CA ARG A 360 26.02 -9.14 2.04
C ARG A 360 27.06 -9.25 3.16
N ILE A 361 27.71 -8.14 3.51
CA ILE A 361 28.79 -8.14 4.50
C ILE A 361 28.27 -8.38 5.92
N ILE A 362 27.08 -7.85 6.21
CA ILE A 362 26.37 -8.04 7.49
C ILE A 362 25.97 -9.51 7.64
N GLU A 363 25.38 -10.13 6.61
CA GLU A 363 25.00 -11.55 6.57
C GLU A 363 26.22 -12.46 6.80
N GLN A 364 27.33 -12.17 6.14
CA GLN A 364 28.57 -12.93 6.29
C GLN A 364 29.06 -12.91 7.74
N LEU A 365 29.12 -11.73 8.37
CA LEU A 365 29.60 -11.61 9.74
C LEU A 365 28.62 -12.16 10.79
N LEU A 366 27.30 -12.01 10.59
CA LEU A 366 26.30 -12.67 11.42
C LEU A 366 26.48 -14.20 11.36
N THR A 367 26.72 -14.75 10.16
CA THR A 367 26.94 -16.19 9.96
C THR A 367 28.21 -16.68 10.66
N VAL A 368 29.34 -15.99 10.45
CA VAL A 368 30.64 -16.33 11.08
C VAL A 368 30.55 -16.30 12.61
N ASN A 369 29.75 -15.40 13.18
CA ASN A 369 29.56 -15.27 14.62
C ASN A 369 28.36 -16.09 15.16
N ALA A 370 27.80 -16.99 14.35
CA ALA A 370 26.66 -17.84 14.71
C ALA A 370 25.44 -17.06 15.25
N VAL A 371 25.22 -15.83 14.77
CA VAL A 371 24.06 -15.02 15.11
C VAL A 371 22.92 -15.36 14.13
N PRO A 372 21.78 -15.88 14.62
CA PRO A 372 20.66 -16.24 13.75
C PRO A 372 20.01 -14.98 13.18
N TYR A 373 19.72 -14.99 11.87
CA TYR A 373 19.06 -13.88 11.19
C TYR A 373 18.01 -14.34 10.18
N ARG A 374 17.13 -13.41 9.81
CA ARG A 374 16.13 -13.58 8.74
C ARG A 374 16.11 -12.31 7.89
N ILE A 375 16.11 -12.49 6.57
CA ILE A 375 15.92 -11.41 5.61
C ILE A 375 14.45 -11.30 5.24
N TYR A 376 13.98 -10.06 5.11
CA TYR A 376 12.65 -9.74 4.60
C TYR A 376 12.80 -8.99 3.27
N GLY A 377 12.01 -9.38 2.26
CA GLY A 377 11.99 -8.67 0.96
C GLY A 377 13.06 -9.10 -0.07
N GLY A 378 13.74 -10.23 0.15
CA GLY A 378 14.70 -10.82 -0.79
C GLY A 378 15.08 -12.25 -0.43
N LEU A 379 15.75 -12.95 -1.34
CA LEU A 379 16.44 -14.21 -1.06
C LEU A 379 17.72 -13.92 -0.25
N ARG A 380 18.19 -14.87 0.58
CA ARG A 380 19.52 -14.77 1.21
C ARG A 380 20.56 -14.53 0.13
N PHE A 381 21.62 -13.78 0.42
CA PHE A 381 22.63 -13.48 -0.60
C PHE A 381 23.13 -14.76 -1.30
N PHE A 382 23.37 -15.83 -0.53
CA PHE A 382 23.81 -17.15 -1.02
C PHE A 382 22.74 -17.96 -1.76
N ASP A 383 21.48 -17.52 -1.74
CA ASP A 383 20.36 -18.15 -2.45
C ASP A 383 20.02 -17.42 -3.77
N ARG A 384 20.72 -16.33 -4.11
CA ARG A 384 20.51 -15.58 -5.36
C ARG A 384 21.11 -16.33 -6.55
N GLN A 385 20.39 -16.40 -7.67
CA GLN A 385 20.83 -17.12 -8.87
C GLN A 385 22.11 -16.56 -9.49
N GLU A 386 22.37 -15.26 -9.35
CA GLU A 386 23.60 -14.61 -9.80
C GLU A 386 24.82 -14.84 -8.90
N VAL A 387 24.63 -15.43 -7.70
CA VAL A 387 25.68 -15.74 -6.72
C VAL A 387 26.00 -17.24 -6.68
N LYS A 388 25.05 -18.09 -7.08
CA LYS A 388 25.30 -19.51 -7.43
C LYS A 388 26.02 -19.60 -8.77
#